data_AF-A0A813LVH0-F1
#
_entry.id   AF-A0A813LVH0-F1
#
_cell.length_a   1.000
_cell.length_b   1.000
_cell.length_c   1.000
_cell.angle_alpha   90.00
_cell.angle_beta   90.00
_cell.angle_gamma   90.00
#
_symmetry.space_group_name_H-M   'P 1'
#
loop_
_entity.id
_entity.type
_entity.pdbx_description
1 polymer ?
#
loop_
_entity_poly.entity_id
_entity_poly.type
_entity_poly.pdbx_seq_one_letter_code
_entity_poly.pdbx_strand_id
1 'polypeptide(L)'
;MAGPLRRWLGNSLLRSAGPSALPGNVGLRPNARQRVQWCSTFIQPSKAEISSSARKGSLSRSTPQSNSPSNLQCTHASRRLDACAPGLLDLDKLERIIADARQAASTPRNPRSSSRRPTSDGKWLCVACQRFLPTCDFNFRPKSLRVPVRPNCRECERCASLKFARTLRGSSFQLVYSARSRSIRRGHICSLLPDDVLDMLWTQKGRCAYSGIVLEVLTPNSHWRWSLERKNNSRGYCLENCLLIAAEFNTSDYSRRPGVLMADVIGTAQWSAEKARYVLSAGSLNIDLVQLSADIDAAGSPGVLKRLPRHPRLPNAAGEFTCCKCKQYKPTEAFNKDTRAMHGLYAYCKDCAGEKDRRHRGSLRGQAFNMIRIARQRSRVRGQEFILSADDILDMLRSQGGRCYYSQVPLQYQRLHTDWRMSLERLDNSVGYTKDNSVLTAIEFNTPDYSRNKAVTQVYGTAQWSRAKVAHVWGQVHFES
;
A
#
# COMPACT_ATOMS: atom_id res chain seq x y z
N MET A 1 47.66 -6.42 24.12
CA MET A 1 46.56 -6.09 25.04
C MET A 1 45.25 -6.29 24.29
N ALA A 2 44.69 -7.50 24.40
CA ALA A 2 43.55 -7.97 23.63
C ALA A 2 42.48 -8.47 24.61
N GLY A 3 41.24 -8.01 24.43
CA GLY A 3 40.09 -8.39 25.26
C GLY A 3 39.53 -9.77 24.90
N PRO A 4 38.87 -10.49 25.83
CA PRO A 4 38.49 -11.87 25.61
C PRO A 4 37.11 -12.02 24.94
N LEU A 5 37.10 -12.90 23.94
CA LEU A 5 35.94 -13.57 23.35
C LEU A 5 35.23 -14.44 24.40
N ARG A 6 33.94 -14.18 24.68
CA ARG A 6 33.07 -15.14 25.38
C ARG A 6 32.32 -16.02 24.38
N ARG A 7 32.70 -17.30 24.34
CA ARG A 7 31.91 -18.41 23.78
C ARG A 7 30.68 -18.67 24.67
N TRP A 8 29.55 -18.94 24.04
CA TRP A 8 28.38 -19.54 24.67
C TRP A 8 28.32 -21.02 24.25
N LEU A 9 28.38 -21.92 25.23
CA LEU A 9 28.14 -23.36 25.11
C LEU A 9 26.98 -23.72 26.05
N GLY A 10 26.06 -24.56 25.56
CA GLY A 10 25.25 -25.48 26.37
C GLY A 10 23.98 -24.93 27.02
N ASN A 11 22.81 -25.42 26.62
CA ASN A 11 22.24 -26.60 27.28
C ASN A 11 20.95 -27.10 26.62
N SER A 12 21.00 -28.38 26.26
CA SER A 12 19.88 -29.22 25.86
C SER A 12 19.25 -29.79 27.12
N LEU A 13 17.94 -29.63 27.31
CA LEU A 13 17.16 -30.41 28.28
C LEU A 13 15.84 -30.88 27.68
N LEU A 14 15.72 -32.20 27.73
CA LEU A 14 14.59 -33.09 27.45
C LEU A 14 13.23 -32.56 27.92
N ARG A 15 12.23 -32.63 27.02
CA ARG A 15 10.85 -32.99 27.39
C ARG A 15 10.26 -33.93 26.35
N SER A 16 10.14 -35.18 26.76
CA SER A 16 9.32 -36.24 26.18
C SER A 16 7.85 -36.04 26.56
N ALA A 17 6.96 -36.00 25.57
CA ALA A 17 5.54 -36.28 25.73
C ALA A 17 5.08 -37.00 24.46
N GLY A 18 4.64 -38.25 24.62
CA GLY A 18 4.26 -39.15 23.53
C GLY A 18 2.90 -38.81 22.92
N PRO A 19 2.59 -39.32 21.71
CA PRO A 19 1.27 -39.20 21.13
C PRO A 19 0.42 -40.45 21.42
N SER A 20 -0.75 -40.21 21.99
CA SER A 20 -1.85 -41.16 22.13
C SER A 20 -2.46 -41.45 20.75
N ALA A 21 -2.57 -42.74 20.44
CA ALA A 21 -3.25 -43.26 19.27
C ALA A 21 -4.78 -43.16 19.40
N LEU A 22 -5.45 -42.80 18.32
CA LEU A 22 -6.84 -43.20 18.04
C LEU A 22 -7.02 -43.44 16.53
N PRO A 23 -8.01 -44.27 16.14
CA PRO A 23 -7.88 -45.15 14.99
C PRO A 23 -8.53 -44.63 13.71
N GLY A 24 -8.04 -45.18 12.60
CA GLY A 24 -8.74 -45.56 11.37
C GLY A 24 -9.91 -44.71 10.88
N ASN A 25 -9.73 -44.10 9.72
CA ASN A 25 -10.82 -44.04 8.76
C ASN A 25 -10.30 -44.22 7.32
N VAL A 26 -10.80 -45.29 6.72
CA VAL A 26 -10.64 -45.69 5.31
C VAL A 26 -11.70 -44.94 4.51
N GLY A 27 -11.36 -44.38 3.35
CA GLY A 27 -12.35 -44.14 2.31
C GLY A 27 -12.20 -42.88 1.47
N LEU A 28 -11.91 -43.13 0.19
CA LEU A 28 -12.48 -42.48 -0.98
C LEU A 28 -11.91 -41.12 -1.44
N ARG A 29 -11.18 -41.20 -2.56
CA ARG A 29 -11.01 -40.12 -3.55
C ARG A 29 -12.36 -39.76 -4.18
N PRO A 30 -12.50 -38.52 -4.68
CA PRO A 30 -12.96 -38.41 -6.06
C PRO A 30 -12.12 -37.44 -6.91
N ASN A 31 -11.80 -37.92 -8.11
CA ASN A 31 -11.65 -37.11 -9.30
C ASN A 31 -13.02 -36.53 -9.66
N ALA A 32 -13.12 -35.21 -9.86
CA ALA A 32 -13.99 -34.59 -10.87
C ALA A 32 -13.71 -33.09 -10.95
N ARG A 33 -13.17 -32.64 -12.08
CA ARG A 33 -13.17 -31.23 -12.47
C ARG A 33 -14.61 -30.84 -12.81
N GLN A 34 -15.33 -30.23 -11.87
CA GLN A 34 -16.56 -29.50 -12.19
C GLN A 34 -16.18 -28.11 -12.72
N ARG A 35 -16.52 -27.85 -13.99
CA ARG A 35 -16.56 -26.50 -14.55
C ARG A 35 -17.68 -25.74 -13.84
N VAL A 36 -17.31 -24.76 -13.00
CA VAL A 36 -18.24 -23.79 -12.45
C VAL A 36 -18.63 -22.83 -13.58
N GLN A 37 -19.88 -22.92 -14.03
CA GLN A 37 -20.48 -22.01 -14.98
C GLN A 37 -20.85 -20.72 -14.22
N TRP A 38 -20.07 -19.65 -14.42
CA TRP A 38 -20.39 -18.34 -13.86
C TRP A 38 -21.44 -17.65 -14.72
N CYS A 39 -22.64 -17.44 -14.18
CA CYS A 39 -23.61 -16.50 -14.75
C CYS A 39 -23.01 -15.11 -14.75
N SER A 40 -22.74 -14.59 -15.95
CA SER A 40 -22.28 -13.23 -16.19
C SER A 40 -23.51 -12.35 -16.45
N THR A 41 -24.19 -11.92 -15.38
CA THR A 41 -25.13 -10.80 -15.46
C THR A 41 -24.31 -9.51 -15.55
N PHE A 42 -23.96 -9.12 -16.78
CA PHE A 42 -23.48 -7.77 -17.09
C PHE A 42 -24.69 -6.89 -17.42
N ILE A 43 -24.93 -5.89 -16.57
CA ILE A 43 -25.84 -4.78 -16.85
C ILE A 43 -25.05 -3.75 -17.66
N GLN A 44 -25.49 -3.46 -18.88
CA GLN A 44 -24.96 -2.35 -19.66
C GLN A 44 -25.39 -1.02 -19.03
N PRO A 45 -24.53 0.02 -18.99
CA PRO A 45 -24.95 1.34 -18.59
C PRO A 45 -25.92 1.92 -19.62
N SER A 46 -27.11 2.32 -19.18
CA SER A 46 -28.08 3.04 -19.99
C SER A 46 -27.48 4.39 -20.40
N LYS A 47 -27.57 4.70 -21.70
CA LYS A 47 -27.31 6.05 -22.22
C LYS A 47 -28.45 6.96 -21.73
N ALA A 48 -28.16 7.86 -20.80
CA ALA A 48 -29.05 8.96 -20.49
C ALA A 48 -28.75 10.11 -21.47
N GLU A 49 -29.69 10.41 -22.36
CA GLU A 49 -29.68 11.62 -23.18
C GLU A 49 -30.03 12.82 -22.29
N ILE A 50 -29.07 13.73 -22.09
CA ILE A 50 -29.30 15.01 -21.44
C ILE A 50 -29.64 16.01 -22.53
N SER A 51 -30.92 16.40 -22.61
CA SER A 51 -31.37 17.51 -23.44
C SER A 51 -30.97 18.84 -22.78
N SER A 52 -30.18 19.64 -23.48
CA SER A 52 -29.77 20.98 -23.05
C SER A 52 -30.82 22.01 -23.49
N SER A 53 -31.57 22.56 -22.55
CA SER A 53 -32.40 23.75 -22.77
C SER A 53 -31.62 25.00 -22.32
N ALA A 54 -31.25 25.83 -23.29
CA ALA A 54 -30.57 27.10 -23.07
C ALA A 54 -31.56 28.18 -22.62
N ARG A 55 -31.29 28.82 -21.47
CA ARG A 55 -31.88 30.12 -21.12
C ARG A 55 -30.77 31.17 -21.08
N LYS A 56 -30.90 32.18 -21.95
CA LYS A 56 -30.14 33.43 -21.89
C LYS A 56 -30.75 34.31 -20.80
N GLY A 57 -29.91 34.77 -19.87
CA GLY A 57 -30.26 35.79 -18.88
C GLY A 57 -29.05 36.68 -18.63
N SER A 58 -29.06 37.86 -19.22
CA SER A 58 -28.09 38.93 -19.03
C SER A 58 -28.38 39.69 -17.73
N LEU A 59 -27.38 39.87 -16.86
CA LEU A 59 -27.38 40.94 -15.86
C LEU A 59 -25.93 41.33 -15.52
N SER A 60 -25.60 42.56 -15.84
CA SER A 60 -24.36 43.26 -15.49
C SER A 60 -24.49 43.94 -14.12
N ARG A 61 -23.56 43.69 -13.20
CA ARG A 61 -23.22 44.62 -12.11
C ARG A 61 -21.77 44.42 -11.69
N SER A 62 -20.99 45.48 -11.86
CA SER A 62 -19.60 45.64 -11.43
C SER A 62 -19.52 45.79 -9.91
N THR A 63 -18.62 45.05 -9.30
CA THR A 63 -18.14 45.25 -7.92
C THR A 63 -16.61 45.14 -7.88
N PRO A 64 -15.95 45.82 -6.93
CA PRO A 64 -14.53 46.14 -7.01
C PRO A 64 -13.62 44.98 -6.57
N GLN A 65 -12.48 44.90 -7.24
CA GLN A 65 -11.43 43.90 -7.09
C GLN A 65 -10.86 43.85 -5.66
N SER A 66 -11.02 42.70 -5.00
CA SER A 66 -10.20 42.29 -3.86
C SER A 66 -9.05 41.40 -4.36
N ASN A 67 -7.85 41.64 -3.83
CA ASN A 67 -6.63 40.93 -4.19
C ASN A 67 -6.69 39.46 -3.73
N SER A 68 -7.04 38.56 -4.66
CA SER A 68 -6.92 37.12 -4.49
C SER A 68 -5.46 36.67 -4.61
N PRO A 69 -4.98 35.73 -3.77
CA PRO A 69 -3.61 35.22 -3.86
C PRO A 69 -3.42 34.45 -5.17
N SER A 70 -2.28 34.72 -5.80
CA SER A 70 -1.82 34.19 -7.08
C SER A 70 -2.08 32.68 -7.24
N ASN A 71 -2.98 32.35 -8.16
CA ASN A 71 -3.13 31.04 -8.78
C ASN A 71 -1.77 30.64 -9.40
N LEU A 72 -1.03 29.74 -8.74
CA LEU A 72 0.07 29.00 -9.34
C LEU A 72 -0.51 28.08 -10.43
N GLN A 73 -0.74 28.66 -11.61
CA GLN A 73 -1.15 27.93 -12.80
C GLN A 73 0.00 27.00 -13.21
N CYS A 74 -0.13 25.74 -12.83
CA CYS A 74 0.70 24.64 -13.31
C CYS A 74 0.37 24.38 -14.80
N THR A 75 0.92 25.18 -15.71
CA THR A 75 0.66 25.13 -17.17
C THR A 75 1.19 23.85 -17.84
N HIS A 76 1.86 22.96 -17.10
CA HIS A 76 2.20 21.61 -17.56
C HIS A 76 1.12 20.54 -17.28
N ALA A 77 0.03 20.87 -16.58
CA ALA A 77 -0.95 19.87 -16.13
C ALA A 77 -2.00 19.47 -17.19
N SER A 78 -2.35 20.35 -18.14
CA SER A 78 -3.44 20.08 -19.09
C SER A 78 -3.09 19.02 -20.16
N ARG A 79 -1.80 18.84 -20.50
CA ARG A 79 -1.33 17.77 -21.42
C ARG A 79 -1.25 16.37 -20.78
N ARG A 80 -1.83 16.13 -19.58
CA ARG A 80 -1.66 14.87 -18.82
C ARG A 80 -2.93 14.06 -18.58
N LEU A 81 -4.12 14.55 -18.96
CA LEU A 81 -5.36 13.75 -18.82
C LEU A 81 -5.35 12.55 -19.78
N ASP A 82 -4.95 12.77 -21.04
CA ASP A 82 -4.86 11.71 -22.05
C ASP A 82 -3.85 10.63 -21.66
N ALA A 83 -2.79 10.99 -20.91
CA ALA A 83 -1.80 10.03 -20.45
C ALA A 83 -2.39 8.98 -19.49
N CYS A 84 -3.52 9.28 -18.83
CA CYS A 84 -4.18 8.36 -17.91
C CYS A 84 -5.32 7.57 -18.56
N ALA A 85 -5.68 7.80 -19.83
CA ALA A 85 -6.70 6.99 -20.50
C ALA A 85 -6.03 5.79 -21.18
N PRO A 86 -6.27 4.53 -20.75
CA PRO A 86 -5.75 3.39 -21.48
C PRO A 86 -6.44 3.33 -22.84
N GLY A 87 -5.71 2.85 -23.85
CA GLY A 87 -6.26 2.63 -25.18
C GLY A 87 -7.45 1.66 -25.16
N LEU A 88 -8.28 1.71 -26.21
CA LEU A 88 -9.36 0.75 -26.42
C LEU A 88 -8.79 -0.67 -26.43
N LEU A 89 -9.41 -1.55 -25.66
CA LEU A 89 -8.99 -2.95 -25.58
C LEU A 89 -9.56 -3.74 -26.76
N ASP A 90 -8.67 -4.17 -27.63
CA ASP A 90 -8.93 -5.17 -28.67
C ASP A 90 -8.80 -6.58 -28.07
N LEU A 91 -9.92 -7.32 -28.02
CA LEU A 91 -9.98 -8.66 -27.42
C LEU A 91 -9.24 -9.71 -28.26
N ASP A 92 -9.22 -9.59 -29.59
CA ASP A 92 -8.50 -10.52 -30.46
C ASP A 92 -6.99 -10.32 -30.30
N LYS A 93 -6.56 -9.06 -30.18
CA LYS A 93 -5.17 -8.74 -29.83
C LYS A 93 -4.81 -9.29 -28.46
N LEU A 94 -5.69 -9.18 -27.46
CA LEU A 94 -5.46 -9.75 -26.14
C LEU A 94 -5.32 -11.28 -26.21
N GLU A 95 -6.20 -11.96 -26.96
CA GLU A 95 -6.15 -13.41 -27.15
C GLU A 95 -4.83 -13.85 -27.77
N ARG A 96 -4.40 -13.19 -28.85
CA ARG A 96 -3.10 -13.45 -29.51
C ARG A 96 -1.93 -13.28 -28.54
N ILE A 97 -1.89 -12.18 -27.79
CA ILE A 97 -0.81 -11.93 -26.82
C ILE A 97 -0.80 -12.98 -25.70
N ILE A 98 -1.97 -13.47 -25.26
CA ILE A 98 -2.08 -14.56 -24.27
C ILE A 98 -1.59 -15.88 -24.87
N ALA A 99 -1.98 -16.19 -26.11
CA ALA A 99 -1.53 -17.38 -26.82
C ALA A 99 0.00 -17.38 -26.98
N ASP A 100 0.58 -16.26 -27.43
CA ASP A 100 2.04 -16.07 -27.53
C ASP A 100 2.72 -16.25 -26.16
N ALA A 101 2.13 -15.68 -25.10
CA ALA A 101 2.68 -15.80 -23.75
C ALA A 101 2.69 -17.26 -23.25
N ARG A 102 1.70 -18.08 -23.61
CA ARG A 102 1.66 -19.51 -23.28
C ARG A 102 2.64 -20.32 -24.11
N GLN A 103 2.73 -20.04 -25.42
CA GLN A 103 3.59 -20.76 -26.36
C GLN A 103 5.06 -20.42 -26.19
N ALA A 104 5.41 -19.21 -25.73
CA ALA A 104 6.78 -18.77 -25.55
C ALA A 104 7.57 -19.84 -24.77
N ALA A 105 8.42 -20.57 -25.49
CA ALA A 105 9.13 -21.71 -24.96
C ALA A 105 9.84 -21.32 -23.66
N SER A 106 9.91 -22.24 -22.69
CA SER A 106 10.80 -22.06 -21.55
C SER A 106 12.17 -21.68 -22.10
N THR A 107 12.65 -20.48 -21.76
CA THR A 107 13.92 -19.90 -22.24
C THR A 107 14.89 -21.03 -22.57
N PRO A 108 15.33 -21.19 -23.84
CA PRO A 108 16.08 -22.37 -24.26
C PRO A 108 17.14 -22.63 -23.20
N ARG A 109 17.12 -23.85 -22.63
CA ARG A 109 18.06 -24.21 -21.57
C ARG A 109 19.44 -23.88 -22.13
N ASN A 110 20.12 -22.91 -21.52
CA ASN A 110 21.45 -22.53 -21.97
C ASN A 110 22.24 -23.84 -22.12
N PRO A 111 22.78 -24.13 -23.32
CA PRO A 111 23.54 -25.35 -23.53
C PRO A 111 24.53 -25.45 -22.38
N ARG A 112 24.56 -26.60 -21.70
CA ARG A 112 25.45 -26.85 -20.56
C ARG A 112 26.86 -26.55 -21.08
N SER A 113 27.39 -25.36 -20.80
CA SER A 113 28.66 -24.95 -21.38
C SER A 113 29.74 -25.73 -20.64
N SER A 114 30.13 -26.86 -21.22
CA SER A 114 31.32 -27.59 -20.84
C SER A 114 32.51 -26.63 -20.98
N SER A 115 33.12 -26.32 -19.84
CA SER A 115 34.32 -25.49 -19.69
C SER A 115 34.19 -24.00 -20.09
N ARG A 116 33.73 -23.19 -19.14
CA ARG A 116 34.22 -21.80 -19.08
C ARG A 116 35.29 -21.74 -18.02
N ARG A 117 36.51 -21.46 -18.46
CA ARG A 117 37.61 -21.13 -17.54
C ARG A 117 37.78 -19.62 -17.54
N PRO A 118 38.08 -19.00 -16.38
CA PRO A 118 38.51 -17.62 -16.38
C PRO A 118 39.83 -17.51 -17.14
N THR A 119 40.10 -16.33 -17.68
CA THR A 119 41.43 -15.97 -18.20
C THR A 119 42.47 -15.98 -17.08
N SER A 120 43.76 -15.92 -17.43
CA SER A 120 44.86 -15.88 -16.47
C SER A 120 44.77 -14.70 -15.49
N ASP A 121 44.14 -13.59 -15.88
CA ASP A 121 43.87 -12.42 -15.03
C ASP A 121 42.55 -12.52 -14.24
N GLY A 122 41.89 -13.68 -14.21
CA GLY A 122 40.70 -13.93 -13.40
C GLY A 122 39.40 -13.32 -13.94
N LYS A 123 39.38 -12.90 -15.22
CA LYS A 123 38.17 -12.41 -15.89
C LYS A 123 37.37 -13.55 -16.51
N TRP A 124 36.06 -13.35 -16.61
CA TRP A 124 35.10 -14.30 -17.15
C TRP A 124 34.44 -13.74 -18.42
N LEU A 125 34.31 -14.57 -19.45
CA LEU A 125 33.59 -14.21 -20.66
C LEU A 125 32.08 -14.23 -20.43
N CYS A 126 31.44 -13.07 -20.54
CA CYS A 126 29.98 -12.97 -20.59
C CYS A 126 29.48 -13.42 -21.97
N VAL A 127 28.62 -14.43 -22.04
CA VAL A 127 28.13 -14.93 -23.34
C VAL A 127 27.12 -14.01 -24.01
N ALA A 128 26.45 -13.14 -23.26
CA ALA A 128 25.53 -12.19 -23.85
C ALA A 128 26.23 -11.00 -24.53
N CYS A 129 27.25 -10.41 -23.92
CA CYS A 129 27.95 -9.24 -24.48
C CYS A 129 29.35 -9.54 -25.02
N GLN A 130 29.83 -10.79 -24.93
CA GLN A 130 31.15 -11.22 -25.40
C GLN A 130 32.33 -10.43 -24.78
N ARG A 131 32.13 -9.81 -23.62
CA ARG A 131 33.17 -9.10 -22.86
C ARG A 131 33.76 -9.99 -21.77
N PHE A 132 35.08 -9.92 -21.58
CA PHE A 132 35.76 -10.46 -20.40
C PHE A 132 35.66 -9.46 -19.25
N LEU A 133 34.97 -9.85 -18.17
CA LEU A 133 34.67 -8.99 -17.04
C LEU A 133 35.16 -9.61 -15.72
N PRO A 134 35.51 -8.80 -14.70
CA PRO A 134 35.96 -9.31 -13.42
C PRO A 134 34.87 -10.13 -12.71
N THR A 135 35.30 -10.98 -11.77
CA THR A 135 34.42 -11.86 -10.97
C THR A 135 33.28 -11.10 -10.26
N CYS A 136 33.50 -9.85 -9.82
CA CYS A 136 32.46 -9.05 -9.17
C CYS A 136 31.26 -8.70 -10.08
N ASP A 137 31.43 -8.80 -11.40
CA ASP A 137 30.38 -8.52 -12.38
C ASP A 137 29.51 -9.73 -12.70
N PHE A 138 29.72 -10.88 -12.05
CA PHE A 138 28.87 -12.06 -12.22
C PHE A 138 28.22 -12.48 -10.91
N ASN A 139 27.18 -13.31 -11.01
CA ASN A 139 26.50 -13.91 -9.86
C ASN A 139 27.19 -15.23 -9.50
N PHE A 140 27.75 -15.32 -8.29
CA PHE A 140 28.40 -16.54 -7.77
C PHE A 140 27.60 -17.12 -6.60
N ARG A 141 27.68 -18.44 -6.37
CA ARG A 141 27.15 -19.02 -5.13
C ARG A 141 28.12 -18.68 -3.99
N PRO A 142 27.63 -18.34 -2.79
CA PRO A 142 28.49 -17.99 -1.65
C PRO A 142 29.55 -19.05 -1.29
N LYS A 143 29.30 -20.32 -1.62
CA LYS A 143 30.18 -21.47 -1.28
C LYS A 143 31.03 -21.98 -2.45
N SER A 144 30.88 -21.44 -3.66
CA SER A 144 31.66 -21.87 -4.82
C SER A 144 32.04 -20.70 -5.70
N LEU A 145 33.22 -20.11 -5.43
CA LEU A 145 33.81 -19.07 -6.29
C LEU A 145 34.42 -19.62 -7.59
N ARG A 146 34.28 -20.93 -7.84
CA ARG A 146 34.94 -21.59 -8.98
C ARG A 146 34.24 -21.32 -10.31
N VAL A 147 32.92 -21.15 -10.33
CA VAL A 147 32.15 -20.93 -11.56
C VAL A 147 30.95 -20.03 -11.27
N PRO A 148 30.67 -18.99 -12.08
CA PRO A 148 29.48 -18.18 -11.91
C PRO A 148 28.23 -19.05 -12.07
N VAL A 149 27.19 -18.76 -11.29
CA VAL A 149 25.90 -19.49 -11.31
C VAL A 149 25.27 -19.44 -12.70
N ARG A 150 25.58 -18.38 -13.43
CA ARG A 150 25.02 -18.09 -14.73
C ARG A 150 26.07 -17.54 -15.69
N PRO A 151 25.90 -17.76 -17.00
CA PRO A 151 26.89 -17.45 -18.02
C PRO A 151 27.00 -15.97 -18.40
N ASN A 152 26.12 -15.12 -17.87
CA ASN A 152 26.00 -13.72 -18.25
C ASN A 152 26.46 -12.85 -17.09
N CYS A 153 27.08 -11.72 -17.39
CA CYS A 153 27.37 -10.72 -16.37
C CYS A 153 26.06 -10.14 -15.82
N ARG A 154 26.11 -9.59 -14.59
CA ARG A 154 24.99 -9.01 -13.86
C ARG A 154 24.23 -7.98 -14.68
N GLU A 155 24.95 -7.16 -15.46
CA GLU A 155 24.33 -6.17 -16.34
C GLU A 155 23.49 -6.82 -17.45
N CYS A 156 24.07 -7.78 -18.19
CA CYS A 156 23.33 -8.49 -19.24
C CYS A 156 22.16 -9.30 -18.67
N GLU A 157 22.31 -9.90 -17.49
CA GLU A 157 21.20 -10.58 -16.81
C GLU A 157 20.09 -9.64 -16.41
N ARG A 158 20.45 -8.46 -15.89
CA ARG A 158 19.51 -7.41 -15.56
C ARG A 158 18.77 -6.97 -16.82
N CYS A 159 19.47 -6.68 -17.92
CA CYS A 159 18.84 -6.34 -19.20
C CYS A 159 17.91 -7.45 -19.72
N ALA A 160 18.35 -8.70 -19.69
CA ALA A 160 17.53 -9.84 -20.12
C ALA A 160 16.28 -10.03 -19.24
N SER A 161 16.43 -9.89 -17.92
CA SER A 161 15.32 -9.95 -16.97
C SER A 161 14.35 -8.79 -17.16
N LEU A 162 14.83 -7.58 -17.47
CA LEU A 162 13.99 -6.43 -17.79
C LEU A 162 13.23 -6.63 -19.12
N LYS A 163 13.89 -7.17 -20.15
CA LYS A 163 13.22 -7.53 -21.42
C LYS A 163 12.14 -8.60 -21.19
N PHE A 164 12.46 -9.65 -20.44
CA PHE A 164 11.50 -10.69 -20.09
C PHE A 164 10.32 -10.12 -19.29
N ALA A 165 10.58 -9.28 -18.29
CA ALA A 165 9.55 -8.63 -17.47
C ALA A 165 8.56 -7.79 -18.28
N ARG A 166 8.97 -7.28 -19.45
CA ARG A 166 8.11 -6.52 -20.37
C ARG A 166 7.22 -7.39 -21.25
N THR A 167 7.49 -8.70 -21.30
CA THR A 167 6.57 -9.66 -21.95
C THR A 167 5.43 -9.98 -21.00
N LEU A 168 4.25 -10.31 -21.55
CA LEU A 168 3.11 -10.73 -20.72
C LEU A 168 3.45 -11.95 -19.84
N ARG A 169 4.17 -12.92 -20.40
CA ARG A 169 4.67 -14.09 -19.66
C ARG A 169 5.59 -13.66 -18.52
N GLY A 170 6.61 -12.85 -18.78
CA GLY A 170 7.52 -12.45 -17.70
C GLY A 170 6.85 -11.63 -16.61
N SER A 171 5.90 -10.78 -16.97
CA SER A 171 5.10 -10.05 -15.99
C SER A 171 4.21 -10.99 -15.15
N SER A 172 3.56 -12.00 -15.74
CA SER A 172 2.75 -12.97 -14.98
C SER A 172 3.61 -13.80 -14.02
N PHE A 173 4.80 -14.22 -14.46
CA PHE A 173 5.80 -14.87 -13.60
C PHE A 173 6.21 -13.99 -12.41
N GLN A 174 6.46 -12.70 -12.64
CA GLN A 174 6.81 -11.77 -11.57
C GLN A 174 5.68 -11.60 -10.53
N LEU A 175 4.43 -11.55 -10.99
CA LEU A 175 3.26 -11.48 -10.11
C LEU A 175 3.16 -12.72 -9.21
N VAL A 176 3.26 -13.92 -9.79
CA VAL A 176 3.24 -15.19 -9.05
C VAL A 176 4.42 -15.31 -8.08
N TYR A 177 5.63 -14.94 -8.52
CA TYR A 177 6.81 -14.94 -7.66
C TYR A 177 6.65 -14.02 -6.44
N SER A 178 6.15 -12.80 -6.68
CA SER A 178 5.87 -11.82 -5.63
C SER A 178 4.77 -12.29 -4.67
N ALA A 179 3.72 -12.93 -5.21
CA ALA A 179 2.65 -13.55 -4.43
C ALA A 179 3.18 -14.67 -3.53
N ARG A 180 4.02 -15.56 -4.06
CA ARG A 180 4.66 -16.65 -3.30
C ARG A 180 5.53 -16.13 -2.15
N SER A 181 6.38 -15.14 -2.41
CA SER A 181 7.20 -14.51 -1.37
C SER A 181 6.36 -13.86 -0.28
N ARG A 182 5.26 -13.19 -0.64
CA ARG A 182 4.30 -12.60 0.33
C ARG A 182 3.57 -13.67 1.13
N SER A 183 3.15 -14.77 0.50
CA SER A 183 2.51 -15.92 1.15
C SER A 183 3.42 -16.55 2.21
N ILE A 184 4.68 -16.85 1.86
CA ILE A 184 5.67 -17.44 2.79
C ILE A 184 5.84 -16.57 4.04
N ARG A 185 6.02 -15.24 3.86
CA ARG A 185 6.17 -14.30 4.99
C ARG A 185 4.93 -14.23 5.89
N ARG A 186 3.77 -14.64 5.40
CA ARG A 186 2.49 -14.65 6.13
C ARG A 186 2.09 -16.05 6.60
N GLY A 187 2.91 -17.08 6.37
CA GLY A 187 2.56 -18.48 6.67
C GLY A 187 1.40 -19.01 5.81
N HIS A 188 1.17 -18.43 4.64
CA HIS A 188 0.13 -18.86 3.71
C HIS A 188 0.72 -19.66 2.55
N ILE A 189 -0.10 -20.48 1.89
CA ILE A 189 0.27 -21.20 0.66
C ILE A 189 0.05 -20.28 -0.56
N CYS A 190 0.83 -20.47 -1.61
CA CYS A 190 0.60 -19.86 -2.93
C CYS A 190 0.59 -20.99 -3.97
N SER A 191 -0.59 -21.34 -4.46
CA SER A 191 -0.79 -22.37 -5.48
C SER A 191 -0.86 -21.83 -6.90
N LEU A 192 -0.85 -20.49 -7.07
CA LEU A 192 -0.90 -19.87 -8.39
C LEU A 192 0.28 -20.28 -9.28
N LEU A 193 -0.06 -20.55 -10.53
CA LEU A 193 0.84 -20.69 -11.67
C LEU A 193 0.76 -19.43 -12.55
N PRO A 194 1.78 -19.17 -13.40
CA PRO A 194 1.71 -18.07 -14.36
C PRO A 194 0.53 -18.16 -15.31
N ASP A 195 0.12 -19.37 -15.70
CA ASP A 195 -1.04 -19.58 -16.59
C ASP A 195 -2.36 -19.23 -15.89
N ASP A 196 -2.50 -19.49 -14.59
CA ASP A 196 -3.67 -19.04 -13.80
C ASP A 196 -3.84 -17.52 -13.89
N VAL A 197 -2.74 -16.77 -13.96
CA VAL A 197 -2.76 -15.31 -14.11
C VAL A 197 -3.19 -14.90 -15.51
N LEU A 198 -2.79 -15.65 -16.54
CA LEU A 198 -3.25 -15.42 -17.91
C LEU A 198 -4.74 -15.75 -18.06
N ASP A 199 -5.21 -16.82 -17.40
CA ASP A 199 -6.62 -17.20 -17.34
C ASP A 199 -7.45 -16.12 -16.66
N MET A 200 -6.99 -15.60 -15.51
CA MET A 200 -7.63 -14.46 -14.85
C MET A 200 -7.70 -13.23 -15.78
N LEU A 201 -6.62 -12.94 -16.53
CA LEU A 201 -6.60 -11.80 -17.44
C LEU A 201 -7.63 -11.95 -18.56
N TRP A 202 -7.73 -13.16 -19.13
CA TRP A 202 -8.72 -13.49 -20.16
C TRP A 202 -10.15 -13.44 -19.62
N THR A 203 -10.42 -14.08 -18.49
CA THR A 203 -11.75 -14.08 -17.83
C THR A 203 -12.21 -12.66 -17.51
N GLN A 204 -11.29 -11.80 -17.07
CA GLN A 204 -11.57 -10.39 -16.81
C GLN A 204 -11.54 -9.51 -18.06
N LYS A 205 -11.36 -10.09 -19.25
CA LYS A 205 -11.26 -9.38 -20.53
C LYS A 205 -10.28 -8.22 -20.44
N GLY A 206 -9.09 -8.44 -19.90
CA GLY A 206 -8.05 -7.42 -19.78
C GLY A 206 -8.36 -6.26 -18.84
N ARG A 207 -9.39 -6.36 -17.98
CA ARG A 207 -9.86 -5.24 -17.14
C ARG A 207 -9.61 -5.47 -15.65
N CYS A 208 -9.49 -4.38 -14.90
CA CYS A 208 -9.45 -4.34 -13.45
C CYS A 208 -10.76 -4.90 -12.88
N ALA A 209 -10.67 -5.87 -11.96
CA ALA A 209 -11.84 -6.49 -11.36
C ALA A 209 -12.69 -5.53 -10.51
N TYR A 210 -12.14 -4.41 -10.05
CA TYR A 210 -12.86 -3.45 -9.22
C TYR A 210 -13.46 -2.29 -10.00
N SER A 211 -12.69 -1.70 -10.93
CA SER A 211 -13.09 -0.49 -11.65
C SER A 211 -13.49 -0.73 -13.10
N GLY A 212 -13.20 -1.89 -13.69
CA GLY A 212 -13.43 -2.16 -15.11
C GLY A 212 -12.44 -1.46 -16.07
N ILE A 213 -11.47 -0.71 -15.54
CA ILE A 213 -10.42 -0.05 -16.33
C ILE A 213 -9.55 -1.08 -17.04
N VAL A 214 -9.15 -0.78 -18.27
CA VAL A 214 -8.23 -1.63 -19.04
C VAL A 214 -6.85 -1.65 -18.38
N LEU A 215 -6.34 -2.85 -18.12
CA LEU A 215 -5.03 -3.06 -17.51
C LEU A 215 -3.93 -2.98 -18.57
N GLU A 216 -2.91 -2.18 -18.29
CA GLU A 216 -1.77 -1.98 -19.19
C GLU A 216 -0.69 -3.05 -18.94
N VAL A 217 -0.96 -4.28 -19.36
CA VAL A 217 -0.15 -5.46 -19.00
C VAL A 217 1.23 -5.54 -19.66
N LEU A 218 1.47 -4.78 -20.72
CA LEU A 218 2.74 -4.76 -21.47
C LEU A 218 3.60 -3.52 -21.20
N THR A 219 3.04 -2.50 -20.54
CA THR A 219 3.74 -1.25 -20.29
C THR A 219 4.24 -1.25 -18.84
N PRO A 220 5.53 -1.50 -18.58
CA PRO A 220 6.05 -1.53 -17.22
C PRO A 220 5.89 -0.15 -16.57
N ASN A 221 5.57 -0.09 -15.28
CA ASN A 221 5.38 1.18 -14.56
C ASN A 221 4.41 2.15 -15.25
N SER A 222 3.38 1.64 -15.91
CA SER A 222 2.32 2.48 -16.49
C SER A 222 1.38 3.01 -15.40
N HIS A 223 0.37 3.78 -15.80
CA HIS A 223 -0.67 4.20 -14.88
C HIS A 223 -1.47 2.98 -14.42
N TRP A 224 -2.11 2.23 -15.32
CA TRP A 224 -2.99 1.12 -14.93
C TRP A 224 -2.28 -0.23 -14.95
N ARG A 225 -1.09 -0.29 -14.34
CA ARG A 225 -0.36 -1.55 -14.23
C ARG A 225 -1.18 -2.54 -13.40
N TRP A 226 -1.25 -3.78 -13.86
CA TRP A 226 -1.93 -4.83 -13.12
C TRP A 226 -1.19 -5.30 -11.86
N SER A 227 -1.97 -5.81 -10.92
CA SER A 227 -1.52 -6.41 -9.67
C SER A 227 -2.44 -7.56 -9.27
N LEU A 228 -1.91 -8.51 -8.50
CA LEU A 228 -2.70 -9.56 -7.86
C LEU A 228 -3.23 -9.10 -6.51
N GLU A 229 -4.54 -9.25 -6.33
CA GLU A 229 -5.28 -8.98 -5.10
C GLU A 229 -5.99 -10.22 -4.58
N ARG A 230 -6.11 -10.35 -3.26
CA ARG A 230 -6.81 -11.48 -2.64
C ARG A 230 -8.22 -11.06 -2.26
N LYS A 231 -9.22 -11.84 -2.65
CA LYS A 231 -10.62 -11.65 -2.23
C LYS A 231 -10.75 -11.79 -0.71
N ASN A 232 -10.09 -12.79 -0.14
CA ASN A 232 -10.02 -13.02 1.30
C ASN A 232 -8.58 -13.02 1.80
N ASN A 233 -8.27 -12.07 2.69
CA ASN A 233 -6.94 -11.92 3.27
C ASN A 233 -6.54 -13.05 4.23
N SER A 234 -7.48 -13.85 4.74
CA SER A 234 -7.21 -15.05 5.56
C SER A 234 -6.66 -16.21 4.75
N ARG A 235 -6.90 -16.23 3.43
CA ARG A 235 -6.46 -17.29 2.53
C ARG A 235 -5.17 -16.90 1.79
N GLY A 236 -4.49 -17.91 1.27
CA GLY A 236 -3.33 -17.77 0.41
C GLY A 236 -3.66 -17.22 -0.98
N TYR A 237 -2.67 -17.19 -1.87
CA TYR A 237 -2.88 -16.90 -3.27
C TYR A 237 -3.24 -18.19 -4.02
N CYS A 238 -4.49 -18.31 -4.48
CA CYS A 238 -5.00 -19.37 -5.35
C CYS A 238 -5.96 -18.78 -6.37
N LEU A 239 -6.27 -19.51 -7.45
CA LEU A 239 -7.09 -19.03 -8.56
C LEU A 239 -8.46 -18.52 -8.09
N GLU A 240 -9.11 -19.20 -7.17
CA GLU A 240 -10.46 -18.85 -6.69
C GLU A 240 -10.46 -17.62 -5.77
N ASN A 241 -9.33 -17.38 -5.08
CA ASN A 241 -9.17 -16.31 -4.10
C ASN A 241 -8.43 -15.09 -4.65
N CYS A 242 -8.03 -15.10 -5.93
CA CYS A 242 -7.30 -13.98 -6.52
C CYS A 242 -8.11 -13.30 -7.62
N LEU A 243 -7.76 -12.03 -7.86
CA LEU A 243 -8.25 -11.20 -8.95
C LEU A 243 -7.10 -10.35 -9.48
N LEU A 244 -7.23 -9.89 -10.71
CA LEU A 244 -6.36 -8.86 -11.27
C LEU A 244 -7.00 -7.49 -11.10
N ILE A 245 -6.25 -6.56 -10.54
CA ILE A 245 -6.67 -5.19 -10.30
C ILE A 245 -5.62 -4.22 -10.84
N ALA A 246 -5.99 -2.97 -11.06
CA ALA A 246 -4.98 -1.93 -11.25
C ALA A 246 -4.25 -1.68 -9.92
N ALA A 247 -2.95 -1.43 -9.95
CA ALA A 247 -2.12 -1.35 -8.75
C ALA A 247 -2.51 -0.18 -7.82
N GLU A 248 -3.21 0.82 -8.34
CA GLU A 248 -3.90 1.89 -7.60
C GLU A 248 -4.87 1.37 -6.55
N PHE A 249 -5.45 0.20 -6.76
CA PHE A 249 -6.38 -0.43 -5.83
C PHE A 249 -5.70 -1.42 -4.88
N ASN A 250 -4.39 -1.66 -5.04
CA ASN A 250 -3.63 -2.56 -4.17
C ASN A 250 -3.12 -1.81 -2.94
N THR A 251 -4.03 -1.61 -1.99
CA THR A 251 -3.76 -0.95 -0.71
C THR A 251 -3.27 -1.96 0.33
N SER A 252 -2.51 -1.48 1.31
CA SER A 252 -2.00 -2.35 2.37
C SER A 252 -3.12 -2.77 3.32
N ASP A 253 -3.27 -4.07 3.52
CA ASP A 253 -4.13 -4.62 4.57
C ASP A 253 -3.59 -4.26 5.97
N TYR A 254 -4.28 -3.35 6.65
CA TYR A 254 -3.93 -2.91 8.00
C TYR A 254 -4.62 -3.71 9.11
N SER A 255 -5.53 -4.64 8.79
CA SER A 255 -6.26 -5.44 9.78
C SER A 255 -5.35 -6.35 10.61
N ARG A 256 -4.18 -6.72 10.06
CA ARG A 256 -3.22 -7.64 10.71
C ARG A 256 -2.13 -6.96 11.53
N ARG A 257 -2.30 -5.68 11.90
CA ARG A 257 -1.34 -5.03 12.81
C ARG A 257 -1.46 -5.65 14.21
N PRO A 258 -0.34 -5.99 14.88
CA PRO A 258 -0.38 -6.50 16.24
C PRO A 258 -1.19 -5.58 17.16
N GLY A 259 -2.14 -6.15 17.89
CA GLY A 259 -3.00 -5.42 18.84
C GLY A 259 -4.28 -4.81 18.26
N VAL A 260 -4.61 -5.05 16.99
CA VAL A 260 -5.94 -4.73 16.43
C VAL A 260 -6.80 -5.99 16.51
N LEU A 261 -7.89 -5.96 17.27
CA LEU A 261 -8.86 -7.06 17.28
C LEU A 261 -9.66 -7.00 15.98
N MET A 262 -9.95 -8.16 15.38
CA MET A 262 -10.74 -8.22 14.14
C MET A 262 -12.13 -7.57 14.30
N ALA A 263 -12.71 -7.64 15.51
CA ALA A 263 -13.98 -6.99 15.85
C ALA A 263 -13.91 -5.45 15.84
N ASP A 264 -12.71 -4.85 15.98
CA ASP A 264 -12.53 -3.40 15.97
C ASP A 264 -12.43 -2.83 14.53
N VAL A 265 -12.43 -3.69 13.51
CA VAL A 265 -12.28 -3.32 12.11
C VAL A 265 -13.66 -3.17 11.47
N ILE A 266 -14.22 -1.95 11.53
CA ILE A 266 -15.56 -1.63 10.97
C ILE A 266 -15.49 -1.43 9.44
N GLY A 267 -14.32 -1.06 8.91
CA GLY A 267 -14.05 -0.91 7.49
C GLY A 267 -12.71 -1.52 7.10
N THR A 268 -12.50 -1.73 5.81
CA THR A 268 -11.21 -2.21 5.30
C THR A 268 -10.58 -1.12 4.44
N ALA A 269 -9.32 -0.77 4.67
CA ALA A 269 -8.59 0.06 3.70
C ALA A 269 -8.45 -0.66 2.32
N GLN A 270 -8.87 -1.92 2.25
CA GLN A 270 -8.87 -2.75 1.06
C GLN A 270 -10.02 -2.34 0.14
N TRP A 271 -9.69 -2.25 -1.15
CA TRP A 271 -10.67 -2.01 -2.19
C TRP A 271 -11.51 -3.25 -2.47
N SER A 272 -12.76 -3.03 -2.88
CA SER A 272 -13.64 -4.02 -3.51
C SER A 272 -14.33 -3.37 -4.71
N ALA A 273 -15.02 -4.15 -5.53
CA ALA A 273 -15.80 -3.61 -6.64
C ALA A 273 -16.96 -2.75 -6.13
N GLU A 274 -17.59 -3.14 -5.03
CA GLU A 274 -18.66 -2.39 -4.36
C GLU A 274 -18.14 -1.05 -3.84
N LYS A 275 -16.98 -1.07 -3.18
CA LYS A 275 -16.34 0.14 -2.68
C LYS A 275 -15.90 1.08 -3.81
N ALA A 276 -15.35 0.53 -4.89
CA ALA A 276 -15.04 1.30 -6.08
C ALA A 276 -16.29 1.98 -6.65
N ARG A 277 -17.42 1.26 -6.79
CA ARG A 277 -18.68 1.87 -7.22
C ARG A 277 -19.20 2.93 -6.25
N TYR A 278 -19.01 2.71 -4.94
CA TYR A 278 -19.47 3.63 -3.90
C TYR A 278 -18.75 4.99 -3.88
N VAL A 279 -17.53 5.10 -4.44
CA VAL A 279 -16.79 6.38 -4.48
C VAL A 279 -17.62 7.52 -5.08
N LEU A 280 -18.38 7.22 -6.13
CA LEU A 280 -19.22 8.20 -6.83
C LEU A 280 -20.32 8.77 -5.93
N SER A 281 -21.11 7.90 -5.31
CA SER A 281 -22.19 8.34 -4.42
C SER A 281 -21.66 8.91 -3.11
N ALA A 282 -20.51 8.42 -2.63
CA ALA A 282 -19.85 8.94 -1.45
C ALA A 282 -19.39 10.39 -1.62
N GLY A 283 -18.94 10.79 -2.82
CA GLY A 283 -18.57 12.17 -3.13
C GLY A 283 -19.72 13.16 -2.90
N SER A 284 -20.97 12.74 -3.14
CA SER A 284 -22.17 13.57 -2.96
C SER A 284 -22.72 13.59 -1.53
N LEU A 285 -22.12 12.87 -0.58
CA LEU A 285 -22.59 12.90 0.81
C LEU A 285 -22.33 14.27 1.43
N ASN A 286 -23.33 14.78 2.15
CA ASN A 286 -23.23 16.03 2.88
C ASN A 286 -22.29 15.88 4.09
N ILE A 287 -21.47 16.89 4.30
CA ILE A 287 -20.62 17.02 5.49
C ILE A 287 -21.21 18.13 6.34
N ASP A 288 -21.40 17.87 7.63
CA ASP A 288 -21.76 18.91 8.58
C ASP A 288 -20.56 19.83 8.81
N LEU A 289 -20.49 20.92 8.04
CA LEU A 289 -19.40 21.88 8.09
C LEU A 289 -19.34 22.63 9.42
N VAL A 290 -20.47 22.76 10.13
CA VAL A 290 -20.53 23.41 11.45
C VAL A 290 -19.85 22.50 12.47
N GLN A 291 -20.23 21.22 12.52
CA GLN A 291 -19.57 20.25 13.39
C GLN A 291 -18.10 20.07 13.03
N LEU A 292 -17.75 20.05 11.74
CA LEU A 292 -16.36 19.96 11.29
C LEU A 292 -15.54 21.16 11.80
N SER A 293 -16.06 22.39 11.68
CA SER A 293 -15.37 23.58 12.18
C SER A 293 -15.18 23.50 13.70
N ALA A 294 -16.22 23.13 14.44
CA ALA A 294 -16.15 22.97 15.90
C ALA A 294 -15.11 21.92 16.31
N ASP A 295 -15.04 20.79 15.61
CA ASP A 295 -14.03 19.75 15.82
C ASP A 295 -12.62 20.27 15.56
N ILE A 296 -12.43 21.06 14.49
CA ILE A 296 -11.15 21.68 14.14
C ILE A 296 -10.72 22.70 15.19
N ASP A 297 -11.63 23.57 15.64
CA ASP A 297 -11.34 24.60 16.64
C ASP A 297 -11.00 23.97 18.01
N ALA A 298 -11.74 22.93 18.40
CA ALA A 298 -11.45 22.13 19.59
C ALA A 298 -10.09 21.42 19.47
N ALA A 299 -9.71 20.96 18.27
CA ALA A 299 -8.43 20.32 18.01
C ALA A 299 -7.26 21.31 17.97
N GLY A 300 -7.46 22.52 17.47
CA GLY A 300 -6.46 23.60 17.40
C GLY A 300 -6.19 24.25 18.75
N SER A 301 -7.21 24.33 19.61
CA SER A 301 -7.10 24.84 20.97
C SER A 301 -5.94 24.16 21.71
N PRO A 302 -4.94 24.92 22.20
CA PRO A 302 -3.87 24.37 23.01
C PRO A 302 -4.51 23.87 24.29
N GLY A 303 -4.85 22.57 24.32
CA GLY A 303 -5.39 21.95 25.51
C GLY A 303 -4.40 22.24 26.63
N VAL A 304 -4.78 23.13 27.55
CA VAL A 304 -4.01 23.46 28.73
C VAL A 304 -4.10 22.22 29.61
N LEU A 305 -3.35 21.20 29.23
CA LEU A 305 -2.99 20.11 30.11
C LEU A 305 -2.08 20.78 31.13
N LYS A 306 -2.69 21.44 32.13
CA LYS A 306 -2.01 21.81 33.37
C LYS A 306 -1.33 20.53 33.78
N ARG A 307 0.00 20.50 33.66
CA ARG A 307 0.79 19.38 34.15
C ARG A 307 0.56 19.41 35.64
N LEU A 308 -0.38 18.61 36.12
CA LEU A 308 -0.60 18.47 37.54
C LEU A 308 0.76 18.13 38.18
N PRO A 309 1.11 18.74 39.32
CA PRO A 309 2.33 18.42 40.03
C PRO A 309 2.47 16.91 40.13
N ARG A 310 3.62 16.39 39.69
CA ARG A 310 3.92 14.97 39.81
C ARG A 310 4.29 14.70 41.26
N HIS A 311 3.30 14.47 42.11
CA HIS A 311 3.58 14.01 43.47
C HIS A 311 4.31 12.66 43.41
N PRO A 312 5.37 12.47 44.22
CA PRO A 312 6.02 11.18 44.37
C PRO A 312 4.97 10.13 44.75
N ARG A 313 4.98 8.99 44.04
CA ARG A 313 4.08 7.87 44.34
C ARG A 313 4.88 6.85 45.11
N LEU A 314 4.68 6.80 46.42
CA LEU A 314 5.29 5.77 47.24
C LEU A 314 4.54 4.45 47.05
N PRO A 315 5.23 3.31 46.99
CA PRO A 315 4.58 2.01 47.00
C PRO A 315 3.89 1.77 48.36
N ASN A 316 2.85 0.93 48.37
CA ASN A 316 2.25 0.45 49.62
C ASN A 316 3.16 -0.59 50.32
N ALA A 317 2.70 -1.13 51.46
CA ALA A 317 3.42 -2.17 52.19
C ALA A 317 3.67 -3.45 51.37
N ALA A 318 2.88 -3.70 50.32
CA ALA A 318 3.03 -4.84 49.41
C ALA A 318 3.94 -4.54 48.20
N GLY A 319 4.57 -3.35 48.13
CA GLY A 319 5.40 -2.96 46.99
C GLY A 319 4.63 -2.55 45.73
N GLU A 320 3.31 -2.36 45.84
CA GLU A 320 2.43 -1.99 44.73
C GLU A 320 2.31 -0.47 44.60
N PHE A 321 2.07 -0.01 43.37
CA PHE A 321 1.93 1.41 43.06
C PHE A 321 0.50 1.79 42.72
N THR A 322 0.04 2.96 43.16
CA THR A 322 -1.29 3.46 42.82
C THR A 322 -1.32 4.05 41.41
N CYS A 323 -2.31 3.66 40.61
CA CYS A 323 -2.61 4.29 39.32
C CYS A 323 -3.31 5.65 39.52
N CYS A 324 -2.78 6.74 38.94
CA CYS A 324 -3.37 8.06 39.12
C CYS A 324 -4.78 8.22 38.52
N LYS A 325 -5.18 7.35 37.58
CA LYS A 325 -6.49 7.39 36.92
C LYS A 325 -7.53 6.54 37.65
N CYS A 326 -7.33 5.22 37.73
CA CYS A 326 -8.31 4.33 38.39
C CYS A 326 -8.15 4.23 39.91
N LYS A 327 -7.12 4.85 40.50
CA LYS A 327 -6.85 4.88 41.95
C LYS A 327 -6.61 3.51 42.61
N GLN A 328 -6.44 2.43 41.83
CA GLN A 328 -6.11 1.10 42.34
C GLN A 328 -4.59 0.94 42.53
N TYR A 329 -4.19 0.24 43.60
CA TYR A 329 -2.84 -0.31 43.76
C TYR A 329 -2.65 -1.51 42.84
N LYS A 330 -1.52 -1.57 42.14
CA LYS A 330 -1.18 -2.65 41.22
C LYS A 330 0.33 -2.95 41.27
N PRO A 331 0.75 -4.19 40.95
CA PRO A 331 2.16 -4.54 40.92
C PRO A 331 2.89 -3.83 39.76
N THR A 332 4.22 -3.80 39.80
CA THR A 332 5.04 -2.99 38.88
C THR A 332 4.85 -3.35 37.40
N GLU A 333 4.55 -4.61 37.11
CA GLU A 333 4.33 -5.16 35.78
C GLU A 333 3.04 -4.63 35.15
N ALA A 334 2.12 -4.11 35.96
CA ALA A 334 0.91 -3.46 35.49
C ALA A 334 1.16 -2.04 34.98
N PHE A 335 2.39 -1.51 35.06
CA PHE A 335 2.78 -0.19 34.59
C PHE A 335 3.79 -0.27 33.44
N ASN A 336 3.84 0.77 32.61
CA ASN A 336 4.91 0.92 31.62
C ASN A 336 6.16 1.51 32.29
N LYS A 337 7.35 1.16 31.79
CA LYS A 337 8.61 1.78 32.23
C LYS A 337 8.67 3.24 31.74
N ASP A 338 9.03 4.16 32.63
CA ASP A 338 9.29 5.57 32.34
C ASP A 338 10.59 5.99 33.01
N THR A 339 11.68 6.04 32.24
CA THR A 339 13.02 6.35 32.74
C THR A 339 13.16 7.79 33.26
N ARG A 340 12.18 8.65 33.02
CA ARG A 340 12.15 10.03 33.52
C ARG A 340 11.37 10.17 34.82
N ALA A 341 10.63 9.15 35.23
CA ALA A 341 9.93 9.15 36.50
C ALA A 341 10.88 8.72 37.62
N MET A 342 10.72 9.30 38.81
CA MET A 342 11.58 9.02 39.98
C MET A 342 11.72 7.52 40.29
N HIS A 343 10.65 6.74 40.11
CA HIS A 343 10.64 5.30 40.37
C HIS A 343 10.73 4.45 39.09
N GLY A 344 11.02 5.05 37.92
CA GLY A 344 11.10 4.31 36.66
C GLY A 344 9.76 3.82 36.11
N LEU A 345 8.61 4.20 36.69
CA LEU A 345 7.28 3.72 36.34
C LEU A 345 6.34 4.85 35.89
N TYR A 346 5.53 4.58 34.85
CA TYR A 346 4.53 5.50 34.32
C TYR A 346 3.38 5.76 35.30
N ALA A 347 2.78 6.95 35.26
CA ALA A 347 1.75 7.40 36.21
C ALA A 347 0.42 6.61 36.15
N TYR A 348 0.15 5.97 35.02
CA TYR A 348 -1.06 5.17 34.80
C TYR A 348 -0.69 3.71 34.60
N CYS A 349 -1.54 2.80 35.09
CA CYS A 349 -1.44 1.39 34.72
C CYS A 349 -1.62 1.22 33.20
N LYS A 350 -1.17 0.09 32.65
CA LYS A 350 -1.20 -0.24 31.23
C LYS A 350 -2.61 -0.08 30.63
N ASP A 351 -3.65 -0.49 31.34
CA ASP A 351 -5.05 -0.38 30.88
C ASP A 351 -5.48 1.09 30.76
N CYS A 352 -5.27 1.87 31.82
CA CYS A 352 -5.60 3.30 31.87
C CYS A 352 -4.79 4.10 30.85
N ALA A 353 -3.51 3.75 30.67
CA ALA A 353 -2.64 4.33 29.66
C ALA A 353 -3.15 3.98 28.24
N GLY A 354 -3.53 2.72 28.00
CA GLY A 354 -4.08 2.27 26.73
C GLY A 354 -5.40 2.95 26.37
N GLU A 355 -6.31 3.12 27.33
CA GLU A 355 -7.56 3.84 27.12
C GLU A 355 -7.32 5.33 26.85
N LYS A 356 -6.40 5.97 27.59
CA LYS A 356 -5.99 7.36 27.35
C LYS A 356 -5.41 7.51 25.94
N ASP A 357 -4.52 6.60 25.53
CA ASP A 357 -3.93 6.58 24.20
C ASP A 357 -4.98 6.36 23.11
N ARG A 358 -5.94 5.44 23.32
CA ARG A 358 -7.04 5.19 22.39
C ARG A 358 -7.91 6.43 22.22
N ARG A 359 -8.28 7.10 23.32
CA ARG A 359 -9.04 8.35 23.31
C ARG A 359 -8.27 9.46 22.60
N HIS A 360 -6.98 9.62 22.90
CA HIS A 360 -6.14 10.61 22.23
C HIS A 360 -6.03 10.31 20.73
N ARG A 361 -5.74 9.07 20.34
CA ARG A 361 -5.65 8.67 18.93
C ARG A 361 -7.00 8.74 18.19
N GLY A 362 -8.12 8.65 18.89
CA GLY A 362 -9.46 8.87 18.32
C GLY A 362 -9.84 10.35 18.15
N SER A 363 -9.13 11.27 18.81
CA SER A 363 -9.36 12.71 18.64
C SER A 363 -8.71 13.25 17.37
N LEU A 364 -9.31 14.26 16.75
CA LEU A 364 -8.77 14.92 15.56
C LEU A 364 -7.35 15.47 15.80
N ARG A 365 -7.11 16.11 16.95
CA ARG A 365 -5.78 16.57 17.37
C ARG A 365 -4.76 15.43 17.41
N GLY A 366 -5.09 14.31 18.07
CA GLY A 366 -4.20 13.17 18.15
C GLY A 366 -3.92 12.49 16.80
N GLN A 367 -4.91 12.48 15.89
CA GLN A 367 -4.72 12.03 14.50
C GLN A 367 -3.73 12.94 13.75
N ALA A 368 -3.91 14.27 13.83
CA ALA A 368 -3.01 15.23 13.20
C ALA A 368 -1.56 15.07 13.69
N PHE A 369 -1.35 15.00 15.01
CA PHE A 369 -0.01 14.75 15.58
C PHE A 369 0.58 13.41 15.14
N ASN A 370 -0.24 12.36 15.08
CA ASN A 370 0.22 11.06 14.63
C ASN A 370 0.64 11.07 13.15
N MET A 371 -0.09 11.78 12.28
CA MET A 371 0.28 11.98 10.88
C MET A 371 1.62 12.72 10.76
N ILE A 372 1.77 13.84 11.47
CA ILE A 372 3.03 14.62 11.51
C ILE A 372 4.21 13.77 11.96
N ARG A 373 4.05 13.00 13.05
CA ARG A 373 5.09 12.10 13.56
C ARG A 373 5.51 11.06 12.50
N ILE A 374 4.55 10.42 11.84
CA ILE A 374 4.81 9.41 10.80
C ILE A 374 5.48 10.04 9.57
N ALA A 375 4.98 11.20 9.13
CA ALA A 375 5.52 11.92 7.98
C ALA A 375 6.95 12.42 8.22
N ARG A 376 7.23 12.96 9.41
CA ARG A 376 8.59 13.36 9.82
C ARG A 376 9.56 12.18 9.83
N GLN A 377 9.15 11.03 10.39
CA GLN A 377 9.97 9.83 10.37
C GLN A 377 10.29 9.38 8.93
N ARG A 378 9.29 9.39 8.04
CA ARG A 378 9.45 9.02 6.62
C ARG A 378 10.38 9.99 5.88
N SER A 379 10.26 11.29 6.15
CA SER A 379 11.11 12.34 5.55
C SER A 379 12.56 12.14 5.97
N ARG A 380 12.81 11.91 7.26
CA ARG A 380 14.15 11.63 7.79
C ARG A 380 14.81 10.42 7.14
N VAL A 381 14.07 9.32 7.00
CA VAL A 381 14.58 8.09 6.34
C VAL A 381 14.96 8.34 4.88
N ARG A 382 14.32 9.30 4.22
CA ARG A 382 14.57 9.65 2.82
C ARG A 382 15.51 10.85 2.64
N GLY A 383 15.96 11.49 3.72
CA GLY A 383 16.72 12.74 3.64
C GLY A 383 15.94 13.90 3.01
N GLN A 384 14.61 13.91 3.17
CA GLN A 384 13.74 14.94 2.61
C GLN A 384 13.34 15.97 3.67
N GLU A 385 13.06 17.19 3.22
CA GLU A 385 12.58 18.28 4.06
C GLU A 385 11.22 17.97 4.73
N PHE A 386 11.01 18.56 5.90
CA PHE A 386 9.76 18.43 6.65
C PHE A 386 9.41 19.76 7.33
N ILE A 387 8.44 20.48 6.75
CA ILE A 387 7.91 21.75 7.26
C ILE A 387 6.38 21.62 7.32
N LEU A 388 5.88 20.77 8.21
CA LEU A 388 4.46 20.72 8.54
C LEU A 388 4.28 20.75 10.06
N SER A 389 3.31 21.52 10.49
CA SER A 389 2.78 21.56 11.85
C SER A 389 1.46 20.78 11.95
N ALA A 390 0.95 20.58 13.17
CA ALA A 390 -0.39 20.01 13.35
C ALA A 390 -1.48 20.98 12.86
N ASP A 391 -1.24 22.29 12.96
CA ASP A 391 -2.19 23.31 12.51
C ASP A 391 -2.30 23.33 10.99
N ASP A 392 -1.21 23.10 10.25
CA ASP A 392 -1.26 22.95 8.78
C ASP A 392 -2.17 21.79 8.34
N ILE A 393 -2.24 20.71 9.13
CA ILE A 393 -3.14 19.58 8.86
C ILE A 393 -4.60 19.98 9.10
N LEU A 394 -4.87 20.74 10.15
CA LEU A 394 -6.21 21.25 10.46
C LEU A 394 -6.67 22.25 9.40
N ASP A 395 -5.78 23.15 8.97
CA ASP A 395 -6.00 24.07 7.85
C ASP A 395 -6.33 23.31 6.57
N MET A 396 -5.57 22.26 6.22
CA MET A 396 -5.87 21.42 5.04
C MET A 396 -7.26 20.78 5.15
N LEU A 397 -7.64 20.28 6.33
CA LEU A 397 -8.95 19.65 6.53
C LEU A 397 -10.08 20.67 6.35
N ARG A 398 -9.89 21.89 6.89
CA ARG A 398 -10.81 23.02 6.72
C ARG A 398 -10.90 23.43 5.26
N SER A 399 -9.78 23.68 4.58
CA SER A 399 -9.75 24.12 3.19
C SER A 399 -10.30 23.09 2.21
N GLN A 400 -10.23 21.81 2.56
CA GLN A 400 -10.80 20.71 1.78
C GLN A 400 -12.27 20.41 2.15
N GLY A 401 -12.88 21.17 3.06
CA GLY A 401 -14.26 20.93 3.52
C GLY A 401 -14.48 19.56 4.13
N GLY A 402 -13.44 18.96 4.74
CA GLY A 402 -13.50 17.60 5.28
C GLY A 402 -13.47 16.49 4.21
N ARG A 403 -13.13 16.80 2.95
CA ARG A 403 -13.16 15.84 1.83
C ARG A 403 -11.78 15.37 1.40
N CYS A 404 -11.73 14.19 0.78
CA CYS A 404 -10.54 13.66 0.13
C CYS A 404 -10.15 14.56 -1.05
N TYR A 405 -8.88 14.98 -1.11
CA TYR A 405 -8.37 15.86 -2.16
C TYR A 405 -8.59 15.36 -3.60
N TYR A 406 -8.55 14.03 -3.81
CA TYR A 406 -8.69 13.44 -5.14
C TYR A 406 -10.15 13.10 -5.50
N SER A 407 -10.88 12.45 -4.58
CA SER A 407 -12.17 11.82 -4.88
C SER A 407 -13.38 12.49 -4.27
N GLN A 408 -13.19 13.55 -3.48
CA GLN A 408 -14.25 14.27 -2.76
C GLN A 408 -15.06 13.44 -1.75
N VAL A 409 -14.71 12.16 -1.53
CA VAL A 409 -15.32 11.35 -0.47
C VAL A 409 -15.05 11.98 0.91
N PRO A 410 -16.05 12.05 1.81
CA PRO A 410 -15.87 12.56 3.16
C PRO A 410 -14.79 11.78 3.92
N LEU A 411 -13.86 12.51 4.54
CA LEU A 411 -12.78 11.92 5.32
C LEU A 411 -13.26 11.58 6.73
N GLN A 412 -12.98 10.36 7.15
CA GLN A 412 -13.27 9.91 8.51
C GLN A 412 -12.03 10.12 9.41
N TYR A 413 -12.24 10.73 10.59
CA TYR A 413 -11.19 10.95 11.59
C TYR A 413 -11.56 10.52 13.01
N GLN A 414 -12.85 10.38 13.32
CA GLN A 414 -13.34 10.06 14.66
C GLN A 414 -13.17 8.57 15.02
N ARG A 415 -13.37 7.66 14.04
CA ARG A 415 -13.29 6.22 14.26
C ARG A 415 -11.98 5.64 13.72
N LEU A 416 -11.33 4.81 14.53
CA LEU A 416 -10.21 3.99 14.06
C LEU A 416 -10.75 2.87 13.16
N HIS A 417 -9.95 2.44 12.19
CA HIS A 417 -10.27 1.29 11.32
C HIS A 417 -11.60 1.39 10.55
N THR A 418 -12.02 2.60 10.19
CA THR A 418 -13.14 2.84 9.28
C THR A 418 -12.64 3.14 7.86
N ASP A 419 -13.55 3.03 6.89
CA ASP A 419 -13.30 3.40 5.50
C ASP A 419 -13.10 4.91 5.37
N TRP A 420 -12.39 5.33 4.33
CA TRP A 420 -12.15 6.75 4.02
C TRP A 420 -11.40 7.50 5.11
N ARG A 421 -10.61 6.77 5.91
CA ARG A 421 -9.83 7.39 6.99
C ARG A 421 -8.85 8.39 6.39
N MET A 422 -8.84 9.60 6.95
CA MET A 422 -7.86 10.64 6.65
C MET A 422 -6.41 10.13 6.75
N SER A 423 -5.61 10.47 5.74
CA SER A 423 -4.18 10.22 5.66
C SER A 423 -3.49 11.39 4.93
N LEU A 424 -2.24 11.63 5.26
CA LEU A 424 -1.42 12.66 4.61
C LEU A 424 -0.70 12.08 3.38
N GLU A 425 -0.82 12.76 2.24
CA GLU A 425 -0.20 12.38 0.97
C GLU A 425 0.59 13.54 0.36
N ARG A 426 1.65 13.23 -0.38
CA ARG A 426 2.45 14.25 -1.08
C ARG A 426 2.02 14.36 -2.54
N LEU A 427 1.95 15.56 -3.08
CA LEU A 427 1.64 15.77 -4.51
C LEU A 427 2.82 15.40 -5.41
N ASP A 428 4.04 15.77 -5.00
CA ASP A 428 5.28 15.31 -5.60
C ASP A 428 6.12 14.53 -4.59
N ASN A 429 6.44 13.29 -4.94
CA ASN A 429 7.28 12.40 -4.14
C ASN A 429 8.76 12.82 -4.08
N SER A 430 9.22 13.69 -4.98
CA SER A 430 10.58 14.24 -4.98
C SER A 430 10.77 15.29 -3.88
N VAL A 431 9.70 16.02 -3.56
CA VAL A 431 9.66 17.07 -2.54
C VAL A 431 9.29 16.47 -1.17
N GLY A 432 9.74 17.14 -0.12
CA GLY A 432 9.42 16.83 1.27
C GLY A 432 7.94 17.03 1.62
N TYR A 433 7.61 16.92 2.91
CA TYR A 433 6.27 17.30 3.37
C TYR A 433 6.27 18.79 3.73
N THR A 434 5.66 19.59 2.88
CA THR A 434 5.44 21.04 3.04
C THR A 434 3.95 21.35 2.86
N LYS A 435 3.51 22.56 3.24
CA LYS A 435 2.11 22.99 3.09
C LYS A 435 1.62 22.90 1.64
N ASP A 436 2.48 23.28 0.69
CA ASP A 436 2.14 23.32 -0.74
C ASP A 436 2.28 21.96 -1.45
N ASN A 437 3.05 21.03 -0.88
CA ASN A 437 3.27 19.70 -1.46
C ASN A 437 2.50 18.59 -0.74
N SER A 438 1.61 18.92 0.20
CA SER A 438 0.89 17.92 0.99
C SER A 438 -0.62 18.17 0.97
N VAL A 439 -1.39 17.09 0.93
CA VAL A 439 -2.85 17.12 0.93
C VAL A 439 -3.41 16.01 1.82
N LEU A 440 -4.66 16.17 2.26
CA LEU A 440 -5.38 15.10 2.95
C LEU A 440 -6.13 14.23 1.95
N THR A 441 -5.92 12.93 2.06
CA THR A 441 -6.55 11.93 1.22
C THR A 441 -7.16 10.84 2.09
N ALA A 442 -8.17 10.14 1.56
CA ALA A 442 -8.59 8.88 2.14
C ALA A 442 -7.47 7.84 1.99
N ILE A 443 -7.26 7.00 3.02
CA ILE A 443 -6.16 6.04 3.08
C ILE A 443 -6.18 5.02 1.95
N GLU A 444 -7.34 4.75 1.38
CA GLU A 444 -7.56 3.91 0.21
C GLU A 444 -6.86 4.45 -1.04
N PHE A 445 -6.65 5.77 -1.10
CA PHE A 445 -5.94 6.44 -2.18
C PHE A 445 -4.45 6.66 -1.85
N ASN A 446 -3.99 6.26 -0.66
CA ASN A 446 -2.59 6.33 -0.28
C ASN A 446 -1.85 5.06 -0.71
N THR A 447 -1.61 4.94 -2.02
CA THR A 447 -0.89 3.81 -2.60
C THR A 447 0.62 4.04 -2.62
N PRO A 448 1.43 3.04 -2.24
CA PRO A 448 2.88 3.17 -2.32
C PRO A 448 3.34 3.28 -3.78
N ASP A 449 3.99 4.40 -4.10
CA ASP A 449 4.64 4.57 -5.39
C ASP A 449 6.04 3.94 -5.39
N TYR A 450 6.14 2.77 -6.03
CA TYR A 450 7.41 2.07 -6.23
C TYR A 450 8.14 2.49 -7.50
N SER A 451 7.53 3.33 -8.35
CA SER A 451 8.08 3.66 -9.67
C SER A 451 9.30 4.57 -9.58
N ARG A 452 9.39 5.51 -8.63
CA ARG A 452 10.43 6.56 -8.67
C ARG A 452 11.73 6.22 -7.93
N ASN A 453 11.66 5.54 -6.80
CA ASN A 453 12.84 5.39 -5.93
C ASN A 453 13.77 4.23 -6.30
N LYS A 454 13.33 3.32 -7.19
CA LYS A 454 14.07 2.09 -7.55
C LYS A 454 13.90 1.66 -9.00
N ALA A 455 13.25 2.45 -9.86
CA ALA A 455 13.07 2.01 -11.23
C ALA A 455 14.41 1.95 -11.96
N VAL A 456 14.76 0.73 -12.34
CA VAL A 456 15.88 0.46 -13.25
C VAL A 456 15.45 0.71 -14.71
N THR A 457 14.16 0.94 -14.95
CA THR A 457 13.55 1.12 -16.26
C THR A 457 12.86 2.47 -16.37
N GLN A 458 12.58 2.88 -17.60
CA GLN A 458 11.68 3.98 -17.89
C GLN A 458 10.36 3.83 -17.11
N VAL A 459 9.89 4.96 -16.57
CA VAL A 459 8.65 5.09 -15.82
C VAL A 459 7.66 5.81 -16.74
N TYR A 460 6.62 5.11 -17.16
CA TYR A 460 5.62 5.66 -18.09
C TYR A 460 4.40 6.26 -17.35
N GLY A 461 4.25 5.93 -16.07
CA GLY A 461 3.21 6.41 -15.18
C GLY A 461 3.58 6.16 -13.71
N THR A 462 2.63 6.37 -12.81
CA THR A 462 2.80 6.12 -11.37
C THR A 462 1.57 5.38 -10.87
N ALA A 463 1.69 4.56 -9.82
CA ALA A 463 0.53 3.99 -9.13
C ALA A 463 -0.14 4.99 -8.16
N GLN A 464 0.42 6.20 -8.05
CA GLN A 464 -0.12 7.27 -7.24
C GLN A 464 -1.43 7.79 -7.84
N TRP A 465 -2.39 8.06 -6.97
CA TRP A 465 -3.66 8.66 -7.35
C TRP A 465 -3.50 10.13 -7.73
N SER A 466 -4.34 10.58 -8.66
CA SER A 466 -4.45 11.97 -9.09
C SER A 466 -5.91 12.28 -9.42
N ARG A 467 -6.28 13.56 -9.48
CA ARG A 467 -7.62 13.97 -9.91
C ARG A 467 -7.93 13.47 -11.33
N ALA A 468 -6.93 13.47 -12.21
CA ALA A 468 -7.05 12.91 -13.57
C ALA A 468 -7.48 11.45 -13.56
N LYS A 469 -6.86 10.64 -12.71
CA LYS A 469 -7.19 9.22 -12.56
C LYS A 469 -8.56 9.00 -11.95
N VAL A 470 -8.90 9.73 -10.90
CA VAL A 470 -10.24 9.67 -10.32
C VAL A 470 -11.27 10.01 -11.39
N ALA A 471 -11.06 11.09 -12.14
CA ALA A 471 -11.94 11.51 -13.21
C ALA A 471 -12.04 10.46 -14.33
N HIS A 472 -10.94 9.78 -14.64
CA HIS A 472 -10.95 8.70 -15.61
C HIS A 472 -11.74 7.47 -15.13
N VAL A 473 -11.58 7.09 -13.86
CA VAL A 473 -12.24 5.90 -13.29
C VAL A 473 -13.74 6.12 -13.09
N TRP A 474 -14.10 7.29 -12.59
CA TRP A 474 -15.43 7.57 -12.06
C TRP A 474 -16.16 8.70 -12.79
N GLY A 475 -15.54 9.36 -13.77
CA GLY A 475 -16.10 10.56 -14.40
C GLY A 475 -15.71 11.83 -13.64
N GLN A 476 -16.02 13.00 -14.22
CA GLN A 476 -15.69 14.28 -13.60
C GLN A 476 -16.39 14.42 -12.25
N VAL A 477 -15.59 14.57 -11.20
CA VAL A 477 -16.08 14.95 -9.87
C VAL A 477 -16.15 16.46 -9.86
N HIS A 478 -17.33 17.02 -9.59
CA HIS A 478 -17.48 18.47 -9.44
C HIS A 478 -16.81 18.90 -8.14
N PHE A 479 -15.80 19.77 -8.25
CA PHE A 479 -15.18 20.42 -7.10
C PHE A 479 -15.91 21.74 -6.92
N GLU A 480 -16.70 21.87 -5.86
CA GLU A 480 -17.25 23.15 -5.45
C GLU A 480 -16.06 24.04 -5.05
N SER A 481 -15.89 25.14 -5.78
CA SER A 481 -14.78 26.09 -5.63
C SER A 481 -15.00 27.08 -4.52
#